data_AF-A0A7C4AYQ4-F1
#
_entry.id   AF-A0A7C4AYQ4-F1
#
_cell.length_a   1.000
_cell.length_b   1.000
_cell.length_c   1.000
_cell.angle_alpha   90.00
_cell.angle_beta   90.00
_cell.angle_gamma   90.00
#
_symmetry.space_group_name_H-M   'P 1'
#
loop_
_entity.id
_entity.type
_entity.pdbx_description
1 polymer ?
#
loop_
_entity_poly.entity_id
_entity_poly.type
_entity_poly.pdbx_seq_one_letter_code
_entity_poly.pdbx_strand_id
1 'polypeptide(L)' 'NAKKILEERARKPFSSFEDFSVRTGIQGLARLMAQRIVEELSTEVKYRIFTRD' A
#
# COMPACT_ATOMS: atom_id res chain seq x y z
N ASN A 1 10.96 3.02 -6.10
CA ASN A 1 9.57 3.48 -5.88
C ASN A 1 9.27 3.87 -4.42
N ALA A 2 9.71 3.13 -3.40
CA ALA A 2 9.50 3.49 -1.99
C ALA A 2 10.00 4.90 -1.61
N LYS A 3 11.16 5.33 -2.14
CA LYS A 3 11.71 6.68 -1.95
C LYS A 3 10.71 7.79 -2.33
N LYS A 4 10.05 7.68 -3.50
CA LYS A 4 9.05 8.65 -3.97
C LYS A 4 7.81 8.71 -3.07
N ILE A 5 7.37 7.57 -2.54
CA ILE A 5 6.25 7.51 -1.60
C ILE A 5 6.59 8.29 -0.32
N LEU A 6 7.80 8.13 0.21
CA LEU A 6 8.26 8.82 1.41
C LEU A 6 8.40 10.34 1.19
N GLU A 7 9.00 10.75 0.07
CA GLU A 7 9.16 12.16 -0.32
C GLU A 7 7.80 12.86 -0.43
N GLU A 8 6.85 12.24 -1.14
CA GLU A 8 5.49 12.79 -1.25
C GLU A 8 4.83 12.84 0.13
N ARG A 9 4.85 11.75 0.91
CA ARG A 9 4.22 11.71 2.23
C ARG A 9 4.78 12.77 3.19
N ALA A 10 6.08 13.08 3.11
CA ALA A 10 6.72 14.10 3.93
C ALA A 10 6.22 15.52 3.61
N ARG A 11 5.83 15.80 2.37
CA ARG A 11 5.20 17.08 1.98
C ARG A 11 3.79 17.22 2.56
N LYS A 12 2.99 16.16 2.44
CA LYS A 12 1.62 16.09 2.97
C LYS A 12 1.15 14.62 3.06
N PRO A 13 0.45 14.22 4.13
CA PRO A 13 -0.21 12.91 4.19
C PRO A 13 -1.14 12.67 3.01
N PHE A 14 -1.23 11.41 2.55
CA PHE A 14 -2.18 11.05 1.49
C PHE A 14 -3.61 11.05 2.02
N SER A 15 -4.53 11.66 1.27
CA SER A 15 -5.95 11.71 1.67
C SER A 15 -6.83 10.65 0.99
N SER A 16 -6.37 10.05 -0.10
CA SER A 16 -7.08 8.97 -0.81
C SER A 16 -6.14 8.12 -1.66
N PHE A 17 -6.65 7.00 -2.20
CA PHE A 17 -5.91 6.20 -3.20
C PHE A 17 -5.65 6.95 -4.50
N GLU A 18 -6.55 7.84 -4.88
CA GLU A 18 -6.38 8.71 -6.05
C GLU A 18 -5.28 9.74 -5.82
N ASP A 19 -5.28 10.43 -4.68
CA ASP A 19 -4.22 11.37 -4.29
C ASP A 19 -2.84 10.69 -4.31
N PHE A 20 -2.76 9.49 -3.73
CA PHE A 20 -1.55 8.67 -3.79
C PHE A 20 -1.13 8.38 -5.24
N SER A 21 -2.08 7.96 -6.08
CA SER A 21 -1.79 7.56 -7.47
C SER A 21 -1.31 8.75 -8.31
N VAL A 22 -1.96 9.91 -8.18
CA VAL A 22 -1.61 11.15 -8.89
C VAL A 22 -0.20 11.61 -8.50
N ARG A 23 0.11 11.65 -7.20
CA ARG A 23 1.39 12.19 -6.70
C ARG A 23 2.56 11.23 -6.92
N THR A 24 2.33 9.94 -6.76
CA THR A 24 3.39 8.94 -6.88
C THR A 24 3.52 8.36 -8.30
N GLY A 25 2.49 8.47 -9.14
CA GLY A 25 2.40 7.79 -10.43
C GLY A 25 2.19 6.26 -10.30
N ILE A 26 1.95 5.76 -9.09
CA ILE A 26 1.76 4.34 -8.82
C ILE A 26 0.27 4.05 -8.78
N GLN A 27 -0.21 3.29 -9.76
CA GLN A 27 -1.62 2.91 -9.84
C GLN A 27 -1.88 1.55 -9.19
N GLY A 28 -3.15 1.27 -8.90
CA GLY A 28 -3.59 -0.04 -8.44
C GLY A 28 -3.25 -0.38 -6.98
N LEU A 29 -2.93 0.61 -6.14
CA LEU A 29 -2.58 0.39 -4.74
C LEU A 29 -3.67 -0.40 -3.99
N ALA A 30 -4.95 -0.07 -4.20
CA ALA A 30 -6.07 -0.80 -3.60
C ALA A 30 -6.07 -2.29 -3.99
N ARG A 31 -5.85 -2.60 -5.27
CA ARG A 31 -5.77 -3.99 -5.77
C ARG A 31 -4.57 -4.73 -5.17
N LEU A 32 -3.42 -4.07 -5.09
CA LEU A 32 -2.20 -4.65 -4.49
C LEU A 32 -2.42 -4.99 -3.02
N MET A 33 -3.03 -4.08 -2.25
CA MET A 33 -3.36 -4.34 -0.84
C MET A 33 -4.37 -5.48 -0.70
N ALA A 34 -5.42 -5.51 -1.52
CA ALA A 34 -6.40 -6.60 -1.51
C ALA A 34 -5.75 -7.97 -1.78
N GLN A 35 -4.86 -8.03 -2.79
CA GLN A 35 -4.10 -9.25 -3.08
C GLN A 35 -3.23 -9.67 -1.90
N ARG A 36 -2.56 -8.71 -1.24
CA ARG A 36 -1.76 -9.02 -0.06
C ARG A 36 -2.60 -9.50 1.12
N ILE A 37 -3.78 -8.92 1.35
CA ILE A 37 -4.72 -9.40 2.38
C ILE A 37 -5.11 -10.86 2.12
N VAL A 38 -5.49 -11.18 0.88
CA VAL A 38 -5.87 -12.57 0.51
C VAL A 38 -4.71 -13.53 0.71
N GLU A 39 -3.49 -13.13 0.34
CA GLU A 39 -2.28 -13.91 0.56
C GLU A 39 -2.07 -14.19 2.06
N GLU A 40 -2.11 -13.17 2.91
CA GLU A 40 -1.91 -13.32 4.37
C GLU A 40 -2.97 -14.22 5.04
N LEU A 41 -4.21 -14.21 4.53
CA LEU A 41 -5.29 -15.08 5.03
C LEU A 41 -5.15 -16.53 4.58
N SER A 42 -4.53 -16.78 3.41
CA SER A 42 -4.56 -18.08 2.75
C SER A 42 -3.27 -18.86 2.87
N THR A 43 -2.16 -18.21 3.23
CA THR A 43 -0.84 -18.82 3.31
C THR A 43 -0.13 -18.46 4.61
N GLU A 44 0.83 -19.31 5.00
CA GLU A 44 1.75 -18.98 6.09
C GLU A 44 2.77 -17.96 5.58
N VAL A 45 2.73 -16.75 6.15
CA VAL A 45 3.63 -15.65 5.79
C VAL A 45 4.47 -15.25 7.00
N LYS A 46 5.74 -14.93 6.76
CA LYS A 46 6.66 -14.47 7.83
C LYS A 46 6.17 -13.21 8.55
N TYR A 47 5.48 -12.32 7.82
CA TYR A 47 4.95 -11.07 8.33
C TYR A 47 3.51 -10.88 7.86
N ARG A 48 2.62 -10.65 8.82
CA ARG A 48 1.24 -10.23 8.59
C ARG A 48 1.13 -8.74 8.88
N ILE A 49 0.82 -7.96 7.85
CA ILE A 49 0.75 -6.49 7.92
C ILE A 49 -0.71 -6.04 8.01
N PHE A 50 -1.63 -6.79 7.40
CA PHE A 50 -3.05 -6.43 7.31
C PHE A 50 -3.93 -7.32 8.18
N THR A 51 -3.57 -8.59 8.34
CA THR A 51 -4.34 -9.56 9.11
C THR A 51 -3.66 -9.83 10.45
N ARG A 52 -4.45 -10.10 11.48
CA ARG A 52 -3.94 -10.57 12.77
C ARG A 52 -4.11 -12.09 12.84
N ASP A 53 -3.29 -12.72 13.68
CA ASP A 53 -3.54 -14.08 14.14
C ASP A 53 -4.86 -14.17 14.91
#